data_AF-A0A9D5B7E7-F1
#
_entry.id   AF-A0A9D5B7E7-F1
#
_cell.length_a   1.000
_cell.length_b   1.000
_cell.length_c   1.000
_cell.angle_alpha   90.00
_cell.angle_beta   90.00
_cell.angle_gamma   90.00
#
_symmetry.space_group_name_H-M   'P 1'
#
loop_
_entity.id
_entity.type
_entity.pdbx_description
1 polymer ?
#
loop_
_entity_poly.entity_id
_entity_poly.type
_entity_poly.pdbx_seq_one_letter_code
_entity_poly.pdbx_strand_id
1 'polypeptide(L)'
;MLGSGTILVTTVIGFGMSATFIVFVCTRIICGRLRGGVESRMMYQIESRYDIEQPEHHVNDPDPEPVLLEAIPTLKFNQEAFSSIEDTQMKLLLQFCEAGIGYGDSSCGPSIPSSSKLLIKGGTVVNAHHQQIADVYIEDGVIVAVNPTITVGDEGRVIDATGKFVMPGGIDPHTHLEFEFMNTVTKDEFFSGQAAALAGGTTMPIDFAIPIDGSLTAGFKAYEKKAKKSCMDYGFHMAITKWDETVAREMELMVKEKGINSFKFFMAYKGALMIGDELLLQGLKKCKSLGALAMVHAENGDAVDEGQKKMIELGITGPEGHALSRPPVLEGEATARAIRLADL
;
A
#
# COMPACT_ATOMS: atom_id res chain seq x y z
N MET A 1 14.46 27.12 32.92
CA MET A 1 13.05 27.33 33.30
C MET A 1 12.37 28.08 32.16
N LEU A 2 11.77 27.35 31.21
CA LEU A 2 10.91 27.93 30.18
C LEU A 2 9.48 27.94 30.73
N GLY A 3 8.88 29.13 30.78
CA GLY A 3 7.69 29.41 31.57
C GLY A 3 6.43 28.69 31.11
N SER A 4 5.58 28.37 32.08
CA SER A 4 4.26 27.74 31.97
C SER A 4 3.30 28.41 30.96
N GLY A 5 3.56 29.64 30.51
CA GLY A 5 2.72 30.36 29.54
C GLY A 5 2.84 29.86 28.09
N THR A 6 3.99 29.31 27.68
CA THR A 6 4.25 28.91 26.29
C THR A 6 3.46 27.67 25.87
N ILE A 7 3.18 26.76 26.82
CA ILE A 7 2.40 25.53 26.61
C ILE A 7 0.91 25.84 26.46
N LEU A 8 0.41 26.86 27.16
CA LEU A 8 -0.99 27.26 27.07
C LEU A 8 -1.31 27.86 25.69
N VAL A 9 -0.41 28.67 25.14
CA VAL A 9 -0.60 29.31 23.83
C VAL A 9 -0.58 28.28 22.69
N THR A 10 0.35 27.33 22.69
CA THR A 10 0.39 26.27 21.67
C THR A 10 -0.80 25.32 21.76
N THR A 11 -1.28 25.02 22.98
CA THR A 11 -2.47 24.20 23.18
C THR A 11 -3.73 24.92 22.69
N VAL A 12 -3.89 26.21 22.99
CA VAL A 12 -5.05 27.01 22.52
C VAL A 12 -5.04 27.15 21.00
N ILE A 13 -3.88 27.35 20.37
CA ILE A 13 -3.77 27.39 18.90
C ILE A 13 -4.11 26.02 18.29
N GLY A 14 -3.61 24.92 18.88
CA GLY A 14 -3.92 23.56 18.42
C GLY A 14 -5.42 23.25 18.48
N PHE A 15 -6.08 23.53 19.60
CA PHE A 15 -7.52 23.33 19.74
C PHE A 15 -8.33 24.26 18.81
N GLY A 16 -7.89 25.50 18.61
CA GLY A 16 -8.53 26.44 17.69
C GLY A 16 -8.50 25.96 16.23
N MET A 17 -7.36 25.42 15.78
CA MET A 17 -7.24 24.87 14.43
C MET A 17 -8.09 23.59 14.25
N SER A 18 -8.10 22.69 15.23
CA SER A 18 -8.94 21.49 15.18
C SER A 18 -10.43 21.81 15.18
N ALA A 19 -10.89 22.75 16.01
CA ALA A 19 -12.28 23.17 16.03
C ALA A 19 -12.71 23.81 14.70
N THR A 20 -11.86 24.65 14.12
CA THR A 20 -12.13 25.30 12.82
C THR A 20 -12.21 24.27 11.69
N PHE A 21 -11.35 23.25 11.70
CA PHE A 21 -11.38 22.16 10.72
C PHE A 21 -12.66 21.33 10.82
N ILE A 22 -13.11 20.98 12.04
CA ILE A 22 -14.36 20.25 12.25
C ILE A 22 -15.56 21.07 11.74
N VAL A 23 -15.62 22.37 12.06
CA VAL A 23 -16.68 23.25 11.56
C VAL A 23 -16.66 23.34 10.03
N PHE A 24 -15.49 23.41 9.41
CA PHE A 24 -15.36 23.44 7.94
C PHE A 24 -15.89 22.15 7.29
N VAL A 25 -15.51 20.98 7.82
CA VAL A 25 -15.96 19.67 7.32
C VAL A 25 -17.47 19.51 7.52
N CYS A 26 -17.99 19.81 8.71
CA CYS A 26 -19.43 19.74 8.98
C CYS A 26 -20.23 20.70 8.07
N THR A 27 -19.74 21.92 7.85
CA THR A 27 -20.39 22.89 6.96
C THR A 27 -20.39 22.39 5.51
N ARG A 28 -19.29 21.81 5.02
CA ARG A 28 -19.21 21.22 3.67
C ARG A 28 -20.18 20.05 3.48
N ILE A 29 -20.33 19.19 4.49
CA ILE A 29 -21.27 18.05 4.44
C ILE A 29 -22.72 18.54 4.46
N ILE A 30 -23.05 19.52 5.31
CA ILE A 30 -24.40 20.08 5.40
C ILE A 30 -24.76 20.86 4.12
N CYS A 31 -23.86 21.72 3.63
CA CYS A 31 -24.06 22.46 2.38
C CYS A 31 -24.09 21.54 1.16
N GLY A 32 -23.32 20.44 1.15
CA GLY A 32 -23.36 19.42 0.11
C GLY A 32 -24.71 18.69 0.06
N ARG A 33 -25.30 18.39 1.22
CA ARG A 33 -26.64 17.79 1.33
C ARG A 33 -27.76 18.75 0.92
N LEU A 34 -27.60 20.06 1.19
CA LEU A 34 -28.56 21.08 0.75
C LEU A 34 -28.49 21.32 -0.77
N ARG A 35 -27.31 21.23 -1.39
CA ARG A 35 -27.16 21.29 -2.86
C ARG A 35 -27.75 20.08 -3.59
N GLY A 36 -27.67 18.89 -3.00
CA GLY A 36 -28.29 17.68 -3.55
C GLY A 36 -29.83 17.69 -3.57
N GLY A 37 -30.48 18.61 -2.83
CA GLY A 37 -31.94 18.72 -2.77
C GLY A 37 -32.57 19.82 -3.64
N VAL A 38 -31.78 20.71 -4.25
CA VAL A 38 -32.31 21.93 -4.91
C VAL A 38 -31.93 22.06 -6.39
N GLU A 39 -31.00 21.29 -6.94
CA GLU A 39 -30.71 21.31 -8.38
C GLU A 39 -31.32 20.11 -9.13
N SER A 40 -32.66 20.09 -9.16
CA SER A 40 -33.39 19.53 -10.30
C SER A 40 -33.63 20.67 -11.30
N ARG A 41 -33.13 20.49 -12.53
CA ARG A 41 -33.22 21.38 -13.71
C ARG A 41 -32.35 22.65 -13.71
N MET A 42 -31.15 22.53 -14.30
CA MET A 42 -30.80 23.28 -15.51
C MET A 42 -29.58 22.64 -16.18
N MET A 43 -29.83 21.91 -17.27
CA MET A 43 -28.81 21.44 -18.20
C MET A 43 -28.15 22.65 -18.88
N TYR A 44 -26.86 22.87 -18.62
CA TYR A 44 -26.00 23.57 -19.58
C TYR A 44 -25.33 22.50 -20.45
N GLN A 45 -25.65 22.54 -21.74
CA GLN A 45 -25.01 21.73 -22.79
C GLN A 45 -23.49 21.98 -22.78
N ILE A 46 -22.74 20.93 -22.45
CA ILE A 46 -21.38 20.74 -22.95
C ILE A 46 -21.50 19.57 -23.90
N GLU A 47 -21.19 19.79 -25.18
CA GLU A 47 -21.19 18.76 -26.23
C GLU A 47 -20.27 17.61 -25.84
N SER A 48 -20.83 16.54 -25.29
CA SER A 48 -20.22 15.22 -25.31
C SER A 48 -20.35 14.70 -26.73
N ARG A 49 -19.24 14.67 -27.48
CA ARG A 49 -19.18 13.82 -28.67
C ARG A 49 -19.30 12.37 -28.22
N TYR A 50 -20.49 11.84 -28.42
CA TYR A 50 -20.84 10.43 -28.38
C TYR A 50 -20.03 9.68 -29.44
N ASP A 51 -19.40 8.58 -29.03
CA ASP A 51 -19.20 7.38 -29.85
C ASP A 51 -18.87 6.19 -28.94
N ILE A 52 -19.72 5.94 -27.94
CA ILE A 52 -19.81 4.65 -27.24
C ILE A 52 -21.29 4.29 -27.12
N GLU A 53 -21.96 4.17 -28.26
CA GLU A 53 -23.18 3.37 -28.40
C GLU A 53 -23.16 2.72 -29.79
N GLN A 54 -22.38 1.64 -29.93
CA GLN A 54 -22.74 0.60 -30.89
C GLN A 54 -23.15 -0.64 -30.09
N PRO A 55 -24.28 -1.28 -30.46
CA PRO A 55 -24.75 -2.47 -29.78
C PRO A 55 -23.74 -3.59 -30.00
N GLU A 56 -23.36 -4.25 -28.90
CA GLU A 56 -22.50 -5.43 -28.88
C GLU A 56 -22.96 -6.43 -29.94
N HIS A 57 -22.15 -6.62 -30.97
CA HIS A 57 -22.24 -7.83 -31.76
C HIS A 57 -21.87 -8.98 -30.82
N HIS A 58 -22.87 -9.80 -30.48
CA HIS A 58 -22.69 -11.11 -29.87
C HIS A 58 -21.69 -11.94 -30.69
N VAL A 59 -20.43 -11.86 -30.30
CA VAL A 59 -19.41 -12.85 -30.63
C VAL A 59 -19.42 -13.83 -29.47
N ASN A 60 -19.83 -15.06 -29.76
CA ASN A 60 -19.68 -16.19 -28.85
C ASN A 60 -18.18 -16.47 -28.68
N ASP A 61 -17.55 -15.85 -27.69
CA ASP A 61 -16.24 -16.25 -27.18
C ASP A 61 -16.45 -16.88 -25.80
N PRO A 62 -15.92 -18.09 -25.53
CA PRO A 62 -16.03 -18.71 -24.21
C PRO A 62 -15.30 -17.86 -23.17
N ASP A 63 -15.87 -17.80 -21.96
CA ASP A 63 -15.41 -17.04 -20.79
C ASP A 63 -13.87 -16.84 -20.76
N PRO A 64 -13.37 -15.60 -20.57
CA PRO A 64 -11.95 -15.41 -20.31
C PRO A 64 -11.59 -16.19 -19.05
N GLU A 65 -10.69 -17.18 -19.20
CA GLU A 65 -10.20 -17.96 -18.07
C GLU A 65 -9.76 -17.01 -16.95
N PRO A 66 -10.13 -17.26 -15.68
CA PRO A 66 -9.62 -16.49 -14.58
C PRO A 66 -8.09 -16.62 -14.59
N VAL A 67 -7.39 -15.51 -14.85
CA VAL A 67 -5.94 -15.45 -14.72
C VAL A 67 -5.62 -15.72 -13.25
N LEU A 68 -5.21 -16.95 -12.98
CA LEU A 68 -4.79 -17.41 -11.66
C LEU A 68 -3.41 -16.80 -11.41
N LEU A 69 -3.37 -15.58 -10.86
CA LEU A 69 -2.15 -15.05 -10.29
C LEU A 69 -1.77 -15.98 -9.14
N GLU A 70 -0.58 -16.60 -9.21
CA GLU A 70 -0.03 -17.32 -8.07
C GLU A 70 -0.01 -16.38 -6.85
N ALA A 71 -0.29 -16.94 -5.67
CA ALA A 71 -0.31 -16.18 -4.43
C ALA A 71 0.95 -15.31 -4.31
N ILE A 72 0.77 -14.05 -3.92
CA ILE A 72 1.90 -13.12 -3.71
C ILE A 72 2.81 -13.74 -2.64
N PRO A 73 4.08 -14.05 -2.96
CA PRO A 73 4.95 -14.70 -2.00
C PRO A 73 5.24 -13.75 -0.84
N THR A 74 4.96 -14.22 0.38
CA THR A 74 5.18 -13.46 1.62
C THR A 74 6.59 -13.73 2.15
N LEU A 75 7.35 -12.67 2.39
CA LEU A 75 8.60 -12.71 3.16
C LEU A 75 8.27 -12.52 4.64
N LYS A 76 8.85 -13.39 5.48
CA LYS A 76 8.67 -13.31 6.93
C LYS A 76 9.60 -12.26 7.54
N PHE A 77 9.10 -11.51 8.52
CA PHE A 77 9.91 -10.55 9.27
C PHE A 77 10.88 -11.21 10.26
N ASN A 78 11.91 -10.47 10.67
CA ASN A 78 12.87 -10.92 11.70
C ASN A 78 12.41 -10.42 13.09
N GLN A 79 12.16 -11.36 14.00
CA GLN A 79 11.62 -11.09 15.33
C GLN A 79 12.62 -10.38 16.27
N GLU A 80 13.92 -10.37 15.97
CA GLU A 80 14.94 -9.66 16.76
C GLU A 80 14.68 -8.15 16.88
N ALA A 81 13.95 -7.56 15.92
CA ALA A 81 13.56 -6.14 15.98
C ALA A 81 12.60 -5.83 17.16
N PHE A 82 11.87 -6.82 17.67
CA PHE A 82 10.94 -6.66 18.80
C PHE A 82 11.56 -6.88 20.18
N SER A 83 12.81 -7.36 20.28
CA SER A 83 13.47 -7.61 21.57
C SER A 83 14.38 -6.47 22.04
N SER A 84 14.54 -5.43 21.21
CA SER A 84 15.37 -4.25 21.53
C SER A 84 14.62 -3.27 22.43
N ILE A 85 14.86 -3.36 23.74
CA ILE A 85 14.31 -2.44 24.77
C ILE A 85 14.91 -1.00 24.64
N GLU A 86 15.90 -0.81 23.77
CA GLU A 86 16.67 0.44 23.67
C GLU A 86 16.02 1.50 22.77
N ASP A 87 15.03 1.14 21.93
CA ASP A 87 14.41 2.11 21.01
C ASP A 87 13.11 2.70 21.58
N THR A 88 13.10 4.02 21.76
CA THR A 88 11.94 4.78 22.25
C THR A 88 10.67 4.64 21.39
N GLN A 89 10.80 4.28 20.11
CA GLN A 89 9.64 4.01 19.25
C GLN A 89 8.98 2.65 19.55
N MET A 90 9.77 1.66 20.01
CA MET A 90 9.27 0.34 20.39
C MET A 90 8.37 0.40 21.65
N LYS A 91 8.63 1.36 22.55
CA LYS A 91 7.81 1.60 23.75
C LYS A 91 6.38 2.02 23.43
N LEU A 92 6.15 2.74 22.32
CA LEU A 92 4.80 3.17 21.95
C LEU A 92 3.96 1.99 21.44
N LEU A 93 4.55 1.09 20.65
CA LEU A 93 3.87 -0.11 20.15
C LEU A 93 3.65 -1.15 21.27
N LEU A 94 4.65 -1.32 22.15
CA LEU A 94 4.47 -2.08 23.38
C LEU A 94 3.35 -1.49 24.22
N GLN A 95 3.23 -0.17 24.37
CA GLN A 95 2.11 0.47 25.06
C GLN A 95 0.73 0.19 24.43
N PHE A 96 0.63 0.06 23.10
CA PHE A 96 -0.61 -0.39 22.45
C PHE A 96 -0.94 -1.87 22.75
N CYS A 97 0.07 -2.71 22.95
CA CYS A 97 -0.09 -4.10 23.42
C CYS A 97 -0.26 -4.23 24.96
N GLU A 98 0.31 -3.31 25.73
CA GLU A 98 0.42 -3.30 27.20
C GLU A 98 -0.69 -2.49 27.88
N ALA A 99 -1.50 -1.72 27.14
CA ALA A 99 -2.65 -0.97 27.67
C ALA A 99 -3.74 -1.84 28.34
N GLY A 100 -3.51 -3.15 28.50
CA GLY A 100 -4.34 -4.08 29.27
C GLY A 100 -3.72 -4.61 30.57
N ILE A 101 -2.51 -4.23 31.00
CA ILE A 101 -1.88 -4.82 32.20
C ILE A 101 -1.21 -3.74 33.07
N GLY A 102 -1.57 -3.72 34.36
CA GLY A 102 -0.96 -2.86 35.38
C GLY A 102 0.47 -3.28 35.74
N TYR A 103 1.28 -2.29 36.12
CA TYR A 103 2.68 -2.41 36.53
C TYR A 103 2.96 -3.57 37.50
N GLY A 104 3.93 -4.42 37.15
CA GLY A 104 4.53 -5.44 38.00
C GLY A 104 5.91 -5.84 37.49
N ASP A 105 6.88 -5.85 38.40
CA ASP A 105 8.34 -5.79 38.18
C ASP A 105 9.00 -7.00 37.48
N SER A 106 10.18 -6.69 36.95
CA SER A 106 11.14 -7.49 36.19
C SER A 106 11.62 -8.83 36.80
N SER A 107 11.78 -9.87 35.97
CA SER A 107 12.99 -10.71 35.86
C SER A 107 12.83 -11.85 34.84
N CYS A 108 13.96 -12.27 34.26
CA CYS A 108 14.21 -13.48 33.47
C CYS A 108 14.09 -13.36 31.94
N GLY A 109 15.23 -13.53 31.25
CA GLY A 109 15.37 -13.51 29.79
C GLY A 109 14.57 -14.61 29.09
N PRO A 110 14.42 -14.57 27.75
CA PRO A 110 13.42 -15.40 27.11
C PRO A 110 13.95 -16.82 26.87
N SER A 111 13.75 -17.68 27.86
CA SER A 111 13.23 -19.02 27.59
C SER A 111 11.88 -18.86 26.89
N ILE A 112 11.77 -19.34 25.66
CA ILE A 112 10.51 -19.37 24.87
C ILE A 112 9.42 -20.06 25.72
N PRO A 113 8.33 -19.38 26.11
CA PRO A 113 7.22 -20.06 26.76
C PRO A 113 6.10 -20.32 25.75
N SER A 114 5.74 -21.60 25.61
CA SER A 114 4.42 -22.10 25.16
C SER A 114 3.99 -21.79 23.72
N SER A 115 3.24 -22.71 23.09
CA SER A 115 2.56 -22.42 21.83
C SER A 115 1.68 -21.17 21.99
N SER A 116 1.69 -20.29 20.99
CA SER A 116 0.93 -19.03 21.06
C SER A 116 -0.52 -19.31 20.71
N LYS A 117 -1.35 -19.53 21.74
CA LYS A 117 -2.80 -19.77 21.61
C LYS A 117 -3.57 -18.46 21.81
N LEU A 118 -4.41 -18.11 20.84
CA LEU A 118 -5.27 -16.92 20.88
C LEU A 118 -6.69 -17.28 20.45
N LEU A 119 -7.67 -16.92 21.26
CA LEU A 119 -9.10 -17.00 20.93
C LEU A 119 -9.69 -15.60 20.80
N ILE A 120 -10.24 -15.26 19.64
CA ILE A 120 -11.06 -14.07 19.42
C ILE A 120 -12.52 -14.50 19.52
N LYS A 121 -13.26 -14.00 20.51
CA LYS A 121 -14.58 -14.53 20.89
C LYS A 121 -15.72 -13.55 20.58
N GLY A 122 -16.84 -14.06 20.07
CA GLY A 122 -18.11 -13.33 19.95
C GLY A 122 -18.15 -12.25 18.87
N GLY A 123 -17.17 -12.22 17.97
CA GLY A 123 -17.08 -11.24 16.89
C GLY A 123 -17.98 -11.56 15.70
N THR A 124 -18.21 -10.56 14.85
CA THR A 124 -18.72 -10.78 13.49
C THR A 124 -17.53 -10.96 12.57
N VAL A 125 -17.24 -12.19 12.18
CA VAL A 125 -16.18 -12.53 11.22
C VAL A 125 -16.64 -12.13 9.83
N VAL A 126 -15.87 -11.30 9.14
CA VAL A 126 -16.18 -10.78 7.80
C VAL A 126 -15.09 -11.19 6.83
N ASN A 127 -15.49 -11.93 5.80
CA ASN A 127 -14.67 -12.24 4.64
C ASN A 127 -15.20 -11.48 3.41
N ALA A 128 -14.46 -11.50 2.31
CA ALA A 128 -14.84 -10.79 1.08
C ALA A 128 -16.23 -11.18 0.50
N HIS A 129 -16.75 -12.36 0.83
CA HIS A 129 -17.98 -12.91 0.25
C HIS A 129 -19.12 -13.14 1.25
N HIS A 130 -18.85 -13.18 2.57
CA HIS A 130 -19.88 -13.38 3.59
C HIS A 130 -19.43 -12.88 4.97
N GLN A 131 -20.39 -12.78 5.89
CA GLN A 131 -20.14 -12.52 7.31
C GLN A 131 -20.92 -13.50 8.20
N GLN A 132 -20.37 -13.81 9.37
CA GLN A 132 -21.02 -14.67 10.37
C GLN A 132 -20.57 -14.30 11.79
N ILE A 133 -21.44 -14.53 12.78
CA ILE A 133 -21.03 -14.46 14.19
C ILE A 133 -20.27 -15.75 14.50
N ALA A 134 -19.00 -15.62 14.89
CA ALA A 134 -18.14 -16.75 15.17
C ALA A 134 -16.97 -16.36 16.08
N ASP A 135 -16.45 -17.37 16.77
CA ASP A 135 -15.15 -17.34 17.42
C ASP A 135 -14.06 -17.72 16.41
N VAL A 136 -12.87 -17.11 16.51
CA VAL A 136 -11.69 -17.43 15.72
C VAL A 136 -10.59 -17.90 16.64
N TYR A 137 -10.12 -19.12 16.44
CA TYR A 137 -9.04 -19.72 17.22
C TYR A 137 -7.75 -19.80 16.40
N ILE A 138 -6.67 -19.30 17.00
CA ILE A 138 -5.35 -19.16 16.40
C ILE A 138 -4.35 -19.93 17.26
N GLU A 139 -3.55 -20.78 16.63
CA GLU A 139 -2.42 -21.48 17.24
C GLU A 139 -1.17 -21.23 16.40
N ASP A 140 -0.08 -20.81 17.05
CA ASP A 140 1.23 -20.64 16.42
C ASP A 140 1.20 -19.79 15.14
N GLY A 141 0.41 -18.71 15.20
CA GLY A 141 0.23 -17.74 14.12
C GLY A 141 -0.73 -18.19 13.00
N VAL A 142 -1.37 -19.35 13.12
CA VAL A 142 -2.27 -19.91 12.10
C VAL A 142 -3.69 -19.97 12.64
N ILE A 143 -4.68 -19.56 11.84
CA ILE A 143 -6.10 -19.77 12.15
C ILE A 143 -6.41 -21.26 12.02
N VAL A 144 -6.71 -21.92 13.14
CA VAL A 144 -7.00 -23.36 13.19
C VAL A 144 -8.50 -23.68 13.20
N ALA A 145 -9.34 -22.73 13.61
CA ALA A 145 -10.79 -22.89 13.60
C ALA A 145 -11.55 -21.56 13.54
N VAL A 146 -12.68 -21.56 12.84
CA VAL A 146 -13.69 -20.48 12.84
C VAL A 146 -15.06 -21.12 13.00
N ASN A 147 -15.69 -20.97 14.16
CA ASN A 147 -16.96 -21.63 14.49
C ASN A 147 -17.85 -20.74 15.36
N PRO A 148 -19.18 -20.92 15.38
CA PRO A 148 -20.09 -20.12 16.20
C PRO A 148 -19.75 -20.09 17.70
N THR A 149 -19.12 -21.15 18.22
CA THR A 149 -18.63 -21.23 19.59
C THR A 149 -17.44 -22.18 19.62
N ILE A 150 -16.34 -21.74 20.24
CA ILE A 150 -15.16 -22.58 20.47
C ILE A 150 -14.90 -22.68 21.97
N THR A 151 -14.73 -23.92 22.45
CA THR A 151 -14.30 -24.20 23.81
C THR A 151 -12.80 -24.52 23.77
N VAL A 152 -12.00 -23.68 24.41
CA VAL A 152 -10.57 -23.91 24.62
C VAL A 152 -10.32 -24.27 26.07
N GLY A 153 -9.23 -25.00 26.35
CA GLY A 153 -8.76 -25.19 27.73
C GLY A 153 -8.23 -23.89 28.34
N ASP A 154 -7.78 -23.94 29.60
CA ASP A 154 -7.31 -22.76 30.36
C ASP A 154 -6.02 -22.10 29.81
N GLU A 155 -5.44 -22.65 28.73
CA GLU A 155 -4.21 -22.16 28.12
C GLU A 155 -4.49 -21.33 26.87
N GLY A 156 -4.32 -20.01 26.97
CA GLY A 156 -4.35 -19.11 25.81
C GLY A 156 -4.89 -17.72 26.14
N ARG A 157 -4.54 -16.74 25.31
CA ARG A 157 -5.07 -15.38 25.41
C ARG A 157 -6.49 -15.34 24.82
N VAL A 158 -7.44 -14.69 25.49
CA VAL A 158 -8.78 -14.45 24.95
C VAL A 158 -8.97 -12.96 24.68
N ILE A 159 -9.48 -12.63 23.50
CA ILE A 159 -9.90 -11.28 23.09
C ILE A 159 -11.41 -11.30 22.89
N ASP A 160 -12.13 -10.46 23.64
CA ASP A 160 -13.56 -10.25 23.44
C ASP A 160 -13.80 -9.29 22.26
N ALA A 161 -14.41 -9.81 21.20
CA ALA A 161 -14.79 -9.07 20.00
C ALA A 161 -16.31 -8.84 19.91
N THR A 162 -17.04 -8.98 21.02
CA THR A 162 -18.49 -8.75 21.05
C THR A 162 -18.85 -7.37 20.50
N GLY A 163 -19.73 -7.35 19.48
CA GLY A 163 -20.14 -6.13 18.80
C GLY A 163 -19.05 -5.50 17.91
N LYS A 164 -17.96 -6.22 17.61
CA LYS A 164 -16.88 -5.82 16.72
C LYS A 164 -16.83 -6.71 15.48
N PHE A 165 -16.18 -6.21 14.43
CA PHE A 165 -15.83 -6.98 13.25
C PHE A 165 -14.45 -7.60 13.41
N VAL A 166 -14.33 -8.86 12.99
CA VAL A 166 -13.06 -9.60 12.89
C VAL A 166 -12.79 -9.82 11.41
N MET A 167 -11.77 -9.16 10.88
CA MET A 167 -11.48 -9.12 9.44
C MET A 167 -10.05 -9.60 9.19
N PRO A 168 -9.74 -10.12 7.99
CA PRO A 168 -8.36 -10.21 7.53
C PRO A 168 -7.68 -8.84 7.69
N GLY A 169 -6.43 -8.84 8.13
CA GLY A 169 -5.65 -7.61 8.16
C GLY A 169 -5.45 -7.07 6.74
N GLY A 170 -5.37 -5.75 6.62
CA GLY A 170 -5.21 -5.09 5.33
C GLY A 170 -3.90 -5.51 4.65
N ILE A 171 -3.93 -5.60 3.31
CA ILE A 171 -2.74 -5.73 2.48
C ILE A 171 -2.60 -4.42 1.71
N ASP A 172 -1.49 -3.71 1.90
CA ASP A 172 -1.18 -2.50 1.14
C ASP A 172 -0.18 -2.85 0.04
N PRO A 173 -0.62 -2.97 -1.23
CA PRO A 173 0.24 -3.41 -2.31
C PRO A 173 1.11 -2.27 -2.87
N HIS A 174 1.17 -1.09 -2.24
CA HIS A 174 1.91 0.02 -2.82
C HIS A 174 2.59 0.93 -1.78
N THR A 175 3.67 0.44 -1.18
CA THR A 175 4.50 1.23 -0.25
C THR A 175 5.86 1.61 -0.83
N HIS A 176 6.48 2.64 -0.24
CA HIS A 176 7.85 3.07 -0.54
C HIS A 176 8.61 3.42 0.75
N LEU A 177 9.04 2.40 1.48
CA LEU A 177 9.72 2.51 2.77
C LEU A 177 11.24 2.62 2.60
N GLU A 178 11.86 3.60 3.28
CA GLU A 178 13.30 3.91 3.17
C GLU A 178 13.74 4.05 1.69
N PHE A 179 12.88 4.63 0.85
CA PHE A 179 13.04 4.77 -0.60
C PHE A 179 13.85 6.02 -0.94
N GLU A 180 14.96 5.84 -1.64
CA GLU A 180 15.81 6.92 -2.14
C GLU A 180 15.25 7.46 -3.46
N PHE A 181 14.71 8.68 -3.42
CA PHE A 181 14.06 9.32 -4.56
C PHE A 181 14.26 10.84 -4.56
N MET A 182 14.47 11.41 -5.75
CA MET A 182 14.64 12.86 -5.96
C MET A 182 15.61 13.52 -4.97
N ASN A 183 16.80 12.92 -4.81
CA ASN A 183 17.91 13.38 -3.95
C ASN A 183 17.63 13.37 -2.44
N THR A 184 16.62 12.63 -1.99
CA THR A 184 16.36 12.41 -0.56
C THR A 184 15.90 10.96 -0.33
N VAL A 185 15.66 10.60 0.93
CA VAL A 185 15.02 9.34 1.33
C VAL A 185 13.65 9.62 1.93
N THR A 186 12.69 8.73 1.74
CA THR A 186 11.40 8.78 2.45
C THR A 186 11.63 8.71 3.96
N LYS A 187 10.76 9.38 4.73
CA LYS A 187 10.96 9.53 6.17
C LYS A 187 10.60 8.27 6.96
N ASP A 188 9.63 7.50 6.46
CA ASP A 188 9.25 6.22 7.05
C ASP A 188 10.21 5.12 6.61
N GLU A 189 10.77 4.44 7.60
CA GLU A 189 11.59 3.25 7.42
C GLU A 189 10.71 1.99 7.45
N PHE A 190 11.30 0.82 7.20
CA PHE A 190 10.58 -0.45 7.30
C PHE A 190 9.91 -0.64 8.66
N PHE A 191 10.57 -0.31 9.78
CA PHE A 191 9.93 -0.41 11.10
C PHE A 191 8.81 0.63 11.28
N SER A 192 9.11 1.92 11.09
CA SER A 192 8.14 2.99 11.42
C SER A 192 6.91 2.97 10.51
N GLY A 193 7.10 2.71 9.22
CA GLY A 193 6.00 2.57 8.26
C GLY A 193 5.14 1.35 8.56
N GLN A 194 5.76 0.22 8.93
CA GLN A 194 5.00 -0.98 9.28
C GLN A 194 4.25 -0.84 10.62
N ALA A 195 4.85 -0.17 11.61
CA ALA A 195 4.19 0.16 12.86
C ALA A 195 2.95 1.04 12.63
N ALA A 196 3.05 2.03 11.73
CA ALA A 196 1.92 2.87 11.34
C ALA A 196 0.82 2.06 10.64
N ALA A 197 1.20 1.15 9.73
CA ALA A 197 0.26 0.26 9.05
C ALA A 197 -0.47 -0.68 10.03
N LEU A 198 0.24 -1.31 10.98
CA LEU A 198 -0.36 -2.15 12.02
C LEU A 198 -1.35 -1.35 12.89
N ALA A 199 -1.00 -0.12 13.27
CA ALA A 199 -1.90 0.76 14.02
C ALA A 199 -3.16 1.12 13.22
N GLY A 200 -3.08 1.13 11.89
CA GLY A 200 -4.21 1.32 10.98
C GLY A 200 -4.98 0.04 10.60
N GLY A 201 -4.53 -1.14 11.06
CA GLY A 201 -5.15 -2.43 10.73
C GLY A 201 -4.63 -3.12 9.46
N THR A 202 -3.56 -2.61 8.84
CA THR A 202 -2.84 -3.24 7.73
C THR A 202 -1.74 -4.15 8.27
N THR A 203 -1.67 -5.39 7.79
CA THR A 203 -0.77 -6.44 8.31
C THR A 203 0.24 -6.95 7.29
N MET A 204 0.21 -6.47 6.05
CA MET A 204 1.23 -6.79 5.05
C MET A 204 1.37 -5.69 4.00
N PRO A 205 2.54 -5.04 3.87
CA PRO A 205 2.84 -4.16 2.76
C PRO A 205 3.55 -4.94 1.64
N ILE A 206 3.42 -4.44 0.41
CA ILE A 206 4.25 -4.85 -0.71
C ILE A 206 4.99 -3.61 -1.21
N ASP A 207 6.30 -3.60 -1.01
CA ASP A 207 7.15 -2.44 -1.31
C ASP A 207 7.81 -2.57 -2.69
N PHE A 208 8.26 -1.47 -3.29
CA PHE A 208 8.93 -1.50 -4.59
C PHE A 208 10.45 -1.56 -4.41
N ALA A 209 11.04 -2.73 -4.67
CA ALA A 209 12.49 -2.86 -4.79
C ALA A 209 12.99 -2.18 -6.08
N ILE A 210 13.95 -1.27 -5.93
CA ILE A 210 14.51 -0.48 -7.01
C ILE A 210 15.91 -1.02 -7.39
N PRO A 211 16.18 -1.25 -8.69
CA PRO A 211 17.48 -1.76 -9.13
C PRO A 211 18.61 -0.76 -8.89
N ILE A 212 19.81 -1.27 -8.61
CA ILE A 212 21.04 -0.46 -8.47
C ILE A 212 21.83 -0.58 -9.77
N ASP A 213 22.07 0.56 -10.44
CA ASP A 213 22.72 0.62 -11.76
C ASP A 213 22.05 -0.31 -12.81
N GLY A 214 20.76 -0.56 -12.61
CA GLY A 214 19.94 -1.45 -13.42
C GLY A 214 20.13 -2.96 -13.15
N SER A 215 20.84 -3.37 -12.10
CA SER A 215 20.81 -4.76 -11.61
C SER A 215 19.66 -4.95 -10.63
N LEU A 216 18.73 -5.85 -11.00
CA LEU A 216 17.61 -6.25 -10.15
C LEU A 216 18.10 -7.02 -8.92
N THR A 217 19.11 -7.87 -9.09
CA THR A 217 19.68 -8.67 -8.00
C THR A 217 20.34 -7.79 -6.94
N ALA A 218 21.07 -6.76 -7.35
CA ALA A 218 21.69 -5.80 -6.44
C ALA A 218 20.62 -4.99 -5.69
N GLY A 219 19.60 -4.51 -6.41
CA GLY A 219 18.45 -3.80 -5.81
C GLY A 219 17.70 -4.65 -4.79
N PHE A 220 17.36 -5.89 -5.15
CA PHE A 220 16.69 -6.83 -4.26
C PHE A 220 17.48 -7.05 -2.96
N LYS A 221 18.79 -7.34 -3.05
CA LYS A 221 19.64 -7.53 -1.87
C LYS A 221 19.71 -6.29 -0.97
N ALA A 222 19.69 -5.09 -1.58
CA ALA A 222 19.68 -3.85 -0.81
C ALA A 222 18.36 -3.70 -0.04
N TYR A 223 17.23 -4.04 -0.65
CA TYR A 223 15.92 -4.02 0.00
C TYR A 223 15.77 -5.11 1.06
N GLU A 224 16.29 -6.33 0.85
CA GLU A 224 16.37 -7.35 1.89
C GLU A 224 17.11 -6.84 3.13
N LYS A 225 18.18 -6.05 2.94
CA LYS A 225 18.92 -5.44 4.03
C LYS A 225 18.09 -4.38 4.77
N LYS A 226 17.40 -3.50 4.05
CA LYS A 226 16.51 -2.47 4.63
C LYS A 226 15.38 -3.12 5.44
N ALA A 227 14.78 -4.17 4.89
CA ALA A 227 13.66 -4.88 5.48
C ALA A 227 14.00 -5.76 6.69
N LYS A 228 15.28 -5.87 7.09
CA LYS A 228 15.64 -6.54 8.37
C LYS A 228 15.03 -5.87 9.59
N LYS A 229 14.62 -4.60 9.48
CA LYS A 229 13.94 -3.83 10.54
C LYS A 229 12.42 -4.06 10.58
N SER A 230 11.88 -4.90 9.69
CA SER A 230 10.43 -5.14 9.58
C SER A 230 9.85 -5.73 10.86
N CYS A 231 8.64 -5.28 11.22
CA CYS A 231 7.85 -5.75 12.35
C CYS A 231 6.57 -6.51 11.93
N MET A 232 6.32 -6.69 10.63
CA MET A 232 5.28 -7.57 10.09
C MET A 232 5.71 -8.19 8.77
N ASP A 233 4.98 -9.21 8.33
CA ASP A 233 5.16 -9.85 7.02
C ASP A 233 5.10 -8.81 5.88
N TYR A 234 5.87 -9.03 4.82
CA TYR A 234 5.97 -8.10 3.70
C TYR A 234 6.25 -8.82 2.37
N GLY A 235 6.08 -8.12 1.25
CA GLY A 235 6.50 -8.58 -0.07
C GLY A 235 7.24 -7.50 -0.83
N PHE A 236 7.75 -7.85 -2.02
CA PHE A 236 8.32 -6.87 -2.94
C PHE A 236 7.76 -7.01 -4.36
N HIS A 237 7.54 -5.85 -4.97
CA HIS A 237 7.53 -5.66 -6.41
C HIS A 237 8.94 -5.34 -6.89
N MET A 238 9.31 -5.69 -8.12
CA MET A 238 10.61 -5.30 -8.70
C MET A 238 10.45 -4.26 -9.81
N ALA A 239 11.05 -3.08 -9.64
CA ALA A 239 11.05 -2.05 -10.67
C ALA A 239 11.96 -2.40 -11.86
N ILE A 240 11.48 -2.12 -13.06
CA ILE A 240 12.23 -2.24 -14.32
C ILE A 240 12.43 -0.83 -14.88
N THR A 241 13.65 -0.31 -14.71
CA THR A 241 14.03 1.07 -15.07
C THR A 241 14.86 1.14 -16.35
N LYS A 242 15.26 -0.01 -16.88
CA LYS A 242 15.92 -0.19 -18.18
C LYS A 242 15.61 -1.59 -18.71
N TRP A 243 15.95 -1.85 -19.96
CA TRP A 243 15.75 -3.15 -20.58
C TRP A 243 16.98 -3.61 -21.37
N ASP A 244 17.44 -4.82 -21.08
CA ASP A 244 18.47 -5.56 -21.82
C ASP A 244 18.37 -7.06 -21.48
N GLU A 245 19.17 -7.90 -22.16
CA GLU A 245 19.22 -9.36 -21.93
C GLU A 245 19.66 -9.75 -20.50
N THR A 246 20.35 -8.85 -19.78
CA THR A 246 20.71 -9.10 -18.39
C THR A 246 19.49 -8.91 -17.49
N VAL A 247 18.73 -7.83 -17.69
CA VAL A 247 17.45 -7.60 -16.99
C VAL A 247 16.49 -8.76 -17.24
N ALA A 248 16.36 -9.23 -18.49
CA ALA A 248 15.48 -10.36 -18.81
C ALA A 248 15.86 -11.65 -18.04
N ARG A 249 17.16 -11.95 -17.92
CA ARG A 249 17.64 -13.09 -17.11
C ARG A 249 17.45 -12.87 -15.62
N GLU A 250 17.68 -11.66 -15.12
CA GLU A 250 17.46 -11.34 -13.71
C GLU A 250 15.98 -11.40 -13.33
N MET A 251 15.05 -11.03 -14.21
CA MET A 251 13.61 -11.22 -13.96
C MET A 251 13.26 -12.69 -13.72
N GLU A 252 13.86 -13.60 -14.49
CA GLU A 252 13.66 -15.03 -14.30
C GLU A 252 14.21 -15.53 -12.96
N LEU A 253 15.37 -15.01 -12.55
CA LEU A 253 15.92 -15.25 -11.21
C LEU A 253 14.99 -14.73 -10.11
N MET A 254 14.45 -13.51 -10.28
CA MET A 254 13.54 -12.90 -9.31
C MET A 254 12.28 -13.76 -9.11
N VAL A 255 11.71 -14.31 -10.19
CA VAL A 255 10.55 -15.21 -10.11
C VAL A 255 10.93 -16.55 -9.48
N LYS A 256 11.91 -17.25 -10.04
CA LYS A 256 12.20 -18.65 -9.68
C LYS A 256 12.85 -18.82 -8.30
N GLU A 257 13.65 -17.84 -7.87
CA GLU A 257 14.46 -17.98 -6.66
C GLU A 257 14.13 -16.96 -5.57
N LYS A 258 13.50 -15.83 -5.90
CA LYS A 258 13.25 -14.74 -4.94
C LYS A 258 11.77 -14.53 -4.60
N GLY A 259 10.86 -15.26 -5.24
CA GLY A 259 9.43 -15.14 -4.98
C GLY A 259 8.84 -13.82 -5.47
N ILE A 260 9.41 -13.19 -6.49
CA ILE A 260 8.87 -11.97 -7.09
C ILE A 260 8.02 -12.36 -8.30
N ASN A 261 6.72 -12.14 -8.23
CA ASN A 261 5.79 -12.42 -9.33
C ASN A 261 5.21 -11.15 -9.95
N SER A 262 5.79 -9.98 -9.68
CA SER A 262 5.26 -8.69 -10.14
C SER A 262 6.35 -7.66 -10.41
N PHE A 263 6.28 -7.03 -11.58
CA PHE A 263 7.30 -6.11 -12.10
C PHE A 263 6.71 -4.75 -12.44
N LYS A 264 7.36 -3.66 -12.01
CA LYS A 264 6.89 -2.28 -12.18
C LYS A 264 7.62 -1.55 -13.29
N PHE A 265 6.89 -1.08 -14.28
CA PHE A 265 7.37 -0.25 -15.38
C PHE A 265 6.91 1.20 -15.21
N PHE A 266 7.62 2.15 -15.84
CA PHE A 266 7.30 3.57 -15.79
C PHE A 266 7.21 4.16 -17.19
N MET A 267 6.09 4.79 -17.51
CA MET A 267 5.89 5.57 -18.75
C MET A 267 6.19 7.06 -18.54
N ALA A 268 6.46 7.45 -17.29
CA ALA A 268 6.79 8.80 -16.85
C ALA A 268 8.22 8.87 -16.29
N TYR A 269 8.60 10.02 -15.73
CA TYR A 269 9.95 10.29 -15.23
C TYR A 269 11.02 10.21 -16.33
N LYS A 270 10.79 10.99 -17.40
CA LYS A 270 11.69 11.10 -18.55
C LYS A 270 13.12 11.41 -18.11
N GLY A 271 14.08 10.63 -18.61
CA GLY A 271 15.49 10.75 -18.25
C GLY A 271 15.90 10.12 -16.91
N ALA A 272 14.97 9.51 -16.18
CA ALA A 272 15.24 8.81 -14.92
C ALA A 272 14.73 7.36 -14.91
N LEU A 273 13.41 7.14 -14.94
CA LEU A 273 12.81 5.79 -14.84
C LEU A 273 12.02 5.39 -16.10
N MET A 274 11.71 6.36 -16.97
CA MET A 274 10.88 6.15 -18.15
C MET A 274 11.47 5.10 -19.09
N ILE A 275 10.64 4.16 -19.51
CA ILE A 275 10.93 3.26 -20.64
C ILE A 275 10.01 3.57 -21.82
N GLY A 276 10.54 3.43 -23.03
CA GLY A 276 9.76 3.58 -24.26
C GLY A 276 8.91 2.34 -24.58
N ASP A 277 7.94 2.49 -25.47
CA ASP A 277 6.96 1.43 -25.81
C ASP A 277 7.62 0.15 -26.32
N GLU A 278 8.71 0.24 -27.08
CA GLU A 278 9.46 -0.92 -27.55
C GLU A 278 9.95 -1.78 -26.38
N LEU A 279 10.55 -1.14 -25.36
CA LEU A 279 11.10 -1.82 -24.19
C LEU A 279 9.98 -2.30 -23.26
N LEU A 280 8.90 -1.52 -23.15
CA LEU A 280 7.72 -1.90 -22.40
C LEU A 280 7.13 -3.19 -22.99
N LEU A 281 6.96 -3.28 -24.31
CA LEU A 281 6.44 -4.47 -24.98
C LEU A 281 7.32 -5.71 -24.74
N GLN A 282 8.64 -5.56 -24.74
CA GLN A 282 9.56 -6.66 -24.40
C GLN A 282 9.40 -7.09 -22.94
N GLY A 283 9.27 -6.13 -22.01
CA GLY A 283 8.98 -6.37 -20.60
C GLY A 283 7.66 -7.10 -20.37
N LEU A 284 6.59 -6.68 -21.06
CA LEU A 284 5.27 -7.32 -20.97
C LEU A 284 5.31 -8.77 -21.47
N LYS A 285 5.97 -9.02 -22.62
CA LYS A 285 6.18 -10.39 -23.14
C LYS A 285 6.97 -11.27 -22.17
N LYS A 286 8.00 -10.72 -21.53
CA LYS A 286 8.76 -11.46 -20.51
C LYS A 286 7.91 -11.75 -19.29
N CYS A 287 7.11 -10.80 -18.79
CA CYS A 287 6.17 -11.02 -17.70
C CYS A 287 5.20 -12.17 -18.01
N LYS A 288 4.58 -12.16 -19.21
CA LYS A 288 3.73 -13.25 -19.70
C LYS A 288 4.45 -14.60 -19.71
N SER A 289 5.69 -14.65 -20.23
CA SER A 289 6.46 -15.91 -20.28
C SER A 289 6.86 -16.47 -18.90
N LEU A 290 6.86 -15.61 -17.87
CA LEU A 290 7.21 -15.97 -16.50
C LEU A 290 5.99 -16.20 -15.60
N GLY A 291 4.77 -15.95 -16.09
CA GLY A 291 3.57 -15.95 -15.24
C GLY A 291 3.55 -14.79 -14.23
N ALA A 292 4.23 -13.69 -14.52
CA ALA A 292 4.34 -12.52 -13.64
C ALA A 292 3.39 -11.39 -14.05
N LEU A 293 2.93 -10.61 -13.06
CA LEU A 293 2.10 -9.43 -13.26
C LEU A 293 2.94 -8.21 -13.65
N ALA A 294 2.60 -7.58 -14.77
CA ALA A 294 3.15 -6.27 -15.11
C ALA A 294 2.33 -5.14 -14.48
N MET A 295 2.99 -4.25 -13.76
CA MET A 295 2.42 -3.02 -13.22
C MET A 295 3.01 -1.82 -13.97
N VAL A 296 2.21 -0.78 -14.19
CA VAL A 296 2.64 0.38 -14.98
C VAL A 296 2.32 1.66 -14.24
N HIS A 297 3.30 2.55 -14.09
CA HIS A 297 3.06 3.96 -13.78
C HIS A 297 2.73 4.66 -15.09
N ALA A 298 1.45 4.92 -15.30
CA ALA A 298 0.91 5.29 -16.61
C ALA A 298 0.59 6.79 -16.68
N GLU A 299 1.61 7.62 -16.91
CA GLU A 299 1.44 9.00 -17.40
C GLU A 299 2.29 9.17 -18.65
N ASN A 300 1.87 10.01 -19.59
CA ASN A 300 2.69 10.33 -20.76
C ASN A 300 3.92 11.17 -20.37
N GLY A 301 5.07 10.52 -20.20
CA GLY A 301 6.28 11.16 -19.70
C GLY A 301 6.82 12.31 -20.54
N ASP A 302 6.67 12.24 -21.87
CA ASP A 302 7.08 13.33 -22.76
C ASP A 302 6.20 14.57 -22.59
N ALA A 303 4.88 14.39 -22.53
CA ALA A 303 3.94 15.48 -22.33
C ALA A 303 4.04 16.08 -20.90
N VAL A 304 4.33 15.25 -19.88
CA VAL A 304 4.59 15.73 -18.53
C VAL A 304 5.85 16.59 -18.47
N ASP A 305 6.96 16.16 -19.11
CA ASP A 305 8.20 16.93 -19.18
C ASP A 305 8.00 18.29 -19.87
N GLU A 306 7.28 18.32 -20.99
CA GLU A 306 6.91 19.56 -21.68
C GLU A 306 6.02 20.46 -20.81
N GLY A 307 5.02 19.88 -20.13
CA GLY A 307 4.13 20.59 -19.22
C GLY A 307 4.90 21.23 -18.06
N GLN A 308 5.90 20.54 -17.51
CA GLN A 308 6.74 21.05 -16.42
C GLN A 308 7.55 22.26 -16.88
N LYS A 309 8.22 22.17 -18.04
CA LYS A 309 8.96 23.30 -18.63
C LYS A 309 8.06 24.51 -18.82
N LYS A 310 6.87 24.30 -19.40
CA LYS A 310 5.88 25.35 -19.60
C LYS A 310 5.44 26.03 -18.31
N MET A 311 5.17 25.28 -17.23
CA MET A 311 4.79 25.88 -15.94
C MET A 311 5.90 26.77 -15.39
N ILE A 312 7.16 26.33 -15.48
CA ILE A 312 8.32 27.11 -15.04
C ILE A 312 8.51 28.37 -15.90
N GLU A 313 8.38 28.27 -17.22
CA GLU A 313 8.46 29.42 -18.14
C GLU A 313 7.38 30.48 -17.86
N LEU A 314 6.20 30.05 -17.43
CA LEU A 314 5.10 30.92 -17.01
C LEU A 314 5.29 31.52 -15.60
N GLY A 315 6.40 31.20 -14.92
CA GLY A 315 6.69 31.64 -13.56
C GLY A 315 5.88 30.92 -12.48
N ILE A 316 5.21 29.80 -12.82
CA ILE A 316 4.43 29.00 -11.87
C ILE A 316 5.38 27.98 -11.22
N THR A 317 6.01 28.38 -10.12
CA THR A 317 6.99 27.58 -9.38
C THR A 317 6.46 27.01 -8.07
N GLY A 318 5.19 27.27 -7.73
CA GLY A 318 4.54 26.69 -6.55
C GLY A 318 4.08 25.25 -6.78
N PRO A 319 3.64 24.53 -5.73
CA PRO A 319 3.16 23.15 -5.82
C PRO A 319 2.00 22.96 -6.80
N GLU A 320 1.19 23.99 -7.04
CA GLU A 320 0.11 23.97 -8.03
C GLU A 320 0.63 23.70 -9.46
N GLY A 321 1.85 24.14 -9.77
CA GLY A 321 2.51 23.86 -11.04
C GLY A 321 2.70 22.36 -11.29
N HIS A 322 2.89 21.56 -10.23
CA HIS A 322 3.03 20.11 -10.35
C HIS A 322 1.77 19.46 -10.92
N ALA A 323 0.59 19.84 -10.41
CA ALA A 323 -0.68 19.30 -10.89
C ALA A 323 -1.03 19.87 -12.28
N LEU A 324 -0.80 21.17 -12.50
CA LEU A 324 -1.06 21.82 -13.78
C LEU A 324 -0.17 21.29 -14.92
N SER A 325 1.05 20.84 -14.63
CA SER A 325 1.95 20.26 -15.62
C SER A 325 1.52 18.88 -16.12
N ARG A 326 0.59 18.21 -15.42
CA ARG A 326 0.21 16.81 -15.68
C ARG A 326 -1.32 16.62 -15.60
N PRO A 327 -2.10 17.24 -16.50
CA PRO A 327 -3.54 17.08 -16.45
C PRO A 327 -3.95 15.59 -16.61
N PRO A 328 -5.07 15.14 -16.00
CA PRO A 328 -5.47 13.73 -15.99
C PRO A 328 -5.59 13.05 -17.36
N VAL A 329 -5.75 13.82 -18.44
CA VAL A 329 -5.75 13.30 -19.81
C VAL A 329 -4.43 12.59 -20.17
N LEU A 330 -3.29 13.01 -19.59
CA LEU A 330 -1.99 12.37 -19.82
C LEU A 330 -1.88 11.00 -19.12
N GLU A 331 -2.57 10.83 -18.00
CA GLU A 331 -2.72 9.54 -17.32
C GLU A 331 -3.65 8.62 -18.12
N GLY A 332 -4.79 9.15 -18.59
CA GLY A 332 -5.75 8.39 -19.39
C GLY A 332 -5.17 7.86 -20.70
N GLU A 333 -4.38 8.68 -21.41
CA GLU A 333 -3.68 8.25 -22.63
C GLU A 333 -2.70 7.11 -22.36
N ALA A 334 -1.79 7.29 -21.40
CA ALA A 334 -0.77 6.29 -21.09
C ALA A 334 -1.38 5.01 -20.53
N THR A 335 -2.46 5.10 -19.75
CA THR A 335 -3.20 3.94 -19.26
C THR A 335 -3.81 3.15 -20.41
N ALA A 336 -4.51 3.83 -21.33
CA ALA A 336 -5.08 3.17 -22.50
C ALA A 336 -3.98 2.53 -23.37
N ARG A 337 -2.86 3.21 -23.58
CA ARG A 337 -1.73 2.69 -24.34
C ARG A 337 -1.09 1.47 -23.67
N ALA A 338 -0.85 1.50 -22.37
CA ALA A 338 -0.32 0.35 -21.62
C ALA A 338 -1.23 -0.88 -21.75
N ILE A 339 -2.55 -0.70 -21.63
CA ILE A 339 -3.54 -1.78 -21.81
C ILE A 339 -3.45 -2.36 -23.23
N ARG A 340 -3.40 -1.50 -24.26
CA ARG A 340 -3.30 -1.95 -25.66
C ARG A 340 -1.99 -2.68 -25.95
N LEU A 341 -0.88 -2.26 -25.35
CA LEU A 341 0.40 -2.95 -25.50
C LEU A 341 0.43 -4.30 -24.77
N ALA A 342 -0.29 -4.44 -23.65
CA ALA A 342 -0.39 -5.70 -22.91
C ALA A 342 -1.22 -6.78 -23.61
N ASP A 343 -2.10 -6.38 -24.53
CA ASP A 343 -2.94 -7.26 -25.36
C ASP A 343 -2.17 -7.98 -26.48
N LEU A 344 -0.98 -7.45 -26.87
CA LEU A 344 -0.15 -7.94 -27.97
C LEU A 344 0.74 -9.14 -27.61
#